data_AF-U6DT43-F1
#
_entry.id   AF-U6DT43-F1
#
_cell.length_a   1.000
_cell.length_b   1.000
_cell.length_c   1.000
_cell.angle_alpha   90.00
_cell.angle_beta   90.00
_cell.angle_gamma   90.00
#
_symmetry.space_group_name_H-M   'P 1'
#
loop_
_entity.id
_entity.type
_entity.pdbx_description
1 polymer ?
#
loop_
_entity_poly.entity_id
_entity_poly.type
_entity_poly.pdbx_seq_one_letter_code
_entity_poly.pdbx_strand_id
1 'polypeptide(L)' 'MAGSQDMFDAIVMADERFHGEGYQEGYEEGNSLGIIEGRQYGTLHGARIGSEIGCYQGFALAWRCLLHGCATEKD' A
#
# COMPACT_ATOMS: atom_id res chain seq x y z
N MET A 1 -33.15 -23.94 -26.99
CA MET A 1 -33.45 -23.16 -28.20
C MET A 1 -32.47 -22.00 -28.22
N ALA A 2 -31.51 -22.03 -29.13
CA ALA A 2 -30.62 -20.90 -29.36
C ALA A 2 -31.44 -19.84 -30.09
N GLY A 3 -32.14 -19.01 -29.30
CA GLY A 3 -32.77 -17.81 -29.83
C GLY A 3 -31.67 -16.99 -30.45
N SER A 4 -31.77 -16.75 -31.76
CA SER A 4 -31.07 -15.68 -32.45
C SER A 4 -30.85 -14.51 -31.50
N GLN A 5 -29.60 -14.15 -31.22
CA GLN A 5 -29.30 -12.87 -30.59
C GLN A 5 -30.06 -11.82 -31.41
N ASP A 6 -31.10 -11.23 -30.82
CA ASP A 6 -31.91 -10.25 -31.50
C ASP A 6 -30.97 -9.14 -31.98
N MET A 7 -31.04 -8.78 -33.26
CA MET A 7 -30.03 -7.90 -33.89
C MET A 7 -29.98 -6.51 -33.24
N PHE A 8 -31.01 -6.16 -32.46
CA PHE A 8 -31.09 -4.94 -31.66
C PHE A 8 -30.88 -5.15 -30.16
N ASP A 9 -30.68 -6.38 -29.67
CA ASP A 9 -30.45 -6.69 -28.25
C ASP A 9 -29.24 -5.92 -27.70
N ALA A 10 -28.19 -5.79 -28.50
CA ALA A 10 -27.01 -5.02 -28.13
C ALA A 10 -27.29 -3.52 -27.94
N ILE A 11 -28.27 -2.96 -28.66
CA ILE A 11 -28.67 -1.54 -28.56
C ILE A 11 -29.66 -1.36 -27.40
N VAL A 12 -30.63 -2.26 -27.25
CA VAL A 12 -31.65 -2.20 -26.20
C VAL A 12 -31.02 -2.41 -24.82
N MET A 13 -30.10 -3.36 -24.71
CA MET A 13 -29.40 -3.67 -23.45
C MET A 13 -28.12 -2.86 -23.24
N ALA A 14 -27.81 -1.90 -24.12
CA ALA A 14 -26.57 -1.13 -24.07
C ALA A 14 -26.40 -0.40 -22.73
N ASP A 15 -27.46 0.25 -22.24
CA ASP A 15 -27.44 1.00 -20.98
C ASP A 15 -27.10 0.10 -19.79
N GLU A 16 -27.77 -1.04 -19.67
CA GLU A 16 -27.56 -1.98 -18.58
C GLU A 16 -26.19 -2.69 -18.65
N ARG A 17 -25.70 -2.99 -19.87
CA ARG A 17 -24.35 -3.52 -20.08
C ARG A 17 -23.28 -2.49 -19.70
N PHE A 18 -23.36 -1.27 -20.21
CA PHE A 18 -22.38 -0.22 -19.91
C PHE A 18 -22.40 0.19 -18.43
N HIS A 19 -23.57 0.15 -17.78
CA HIS A 19 -23.65 0.35 -16.33
C HIS A 19 -22.92 -0.74 -15.54
N GLY A 20 -23.11 -2.02 -15.91
CA GLY A 20 -22.43 -3.13 -15.26
C GLY A 20 -20.92 -3.16 -15.53
N GLU A 21 -20.53 -2.96 -16.80
CA GLU A 21 -19.14 -2.93 -17.24
C GLU A 21 -18.38 -1.76 -16.61
N GLY A 22 -18.95 -0.54 -16.63
CA GLY A 22 -18.33 0.63 -16.04
C GLY A 22 -18.16 0.52 -14.52
N TYR A 23 -19.13 -0.08 -13.81
CA TYR A 23 -18.97 -0.36 -12.39
C TYR A 23 -17.85 -1.38 -12.13
N GLN A 24 -17.82 -2.48 -12.89
CA GLN A 24 -16.82 -3.51 -12.72
C GLN A 24 -15.40 -2.99 -13.01
N GLU A 25 -15.23 -2.23 -14.09
CA GLU A 25 -13.96 -1.59 -14.45
C GLU A 25 -13.50 -0.63 -13.36
N GLY A 26 -14.39 0.28 -12.91
CA GLY A 26 -14.07 1.23 -11.84
C GLY A 26 -13.74 0.55 -10.51
N TYR A 27 -14.42 -0.56 -10.19
CA TYR A 27 -14.15 -1.35 -8.99
C TYR A 27 -12.79 -2.06 -9.06
N GLU A 28 -12.47 -2.70 -10.18
CA GLU A 28 -11.20 -3.39 -10.39
C GLU A 28 -10.03 -2.42 -10.39
N GLU A 29 -10.16 -1.28 -11.10
CA GLU A 29 -9.16 -0.23 -11.14
C GLU A 29 -8.94 0.35 -9.74
N GLY A 30 -10.01 0.75 -9.05
CA GLY A 30 -9.93 1.32 -7.70
C GLY A 30 -9.32 0.36 -6.68
N ASN A 31 -9.66 -0.93 -6.75
CA ASN A 31 -9.07 -1.95 -5.90
C ASN A 31 -7.57 -2.12 -6.18
N SER A 32 -7.17 -2.16 -7.46
CA SER A 32 -5.77 -2.28 -7.84
C SER A 32 -4.94 -1.08 -7.38
N LEU A 33 -5.44 0.14 -7.58
CA LEU A 33 -4.79 1.38 -7.16
C LEU A 33 -4.67 1.45 -5.64
N GLY A 34 -5.73 1.13 -4.91
CA GLY A 34 -5.72 1.13 -3.44
C GLY A 34 -4.64 0.22 -2.85
N ILE A 35 -4.44 -0.98 -3.43
CA ILE A 35 -3.39 -1.90 -3.00
C ILE A 35 -2.00 -1.32 -3.26
N ILE A 36 -1.77 -0.77 -4.46
CA ILE A 36 -0.47 -0.22 -4.86
C ILE A 36 -0.11 0.98 -4.00
N GLU A 37 -1.02 1.93 -3.84
CA GLU A 37 -0.81 3.11 -3.02
C GLU A 37 -0.58 2.74 -1.55
N GLY A 38 -1.45 1.90 -0.98
CA GLY A 38 -1.31 1.45 0.41
C GLY A 38 0.05 0.81 0.68
N ARG A 39 0.54 -0.01 -0.25
CA ARG A 39 1.88 -0.63 -0.14
C ARG A 39 3.00 0.40 -0.24
N GLN A 40 2.93 1.32 -1.21
CA GLN A 40 3.96 2.34 -1.39
C GLN A 40 4.06 3.28 -0.18
N TYR A 41 2.93 3.80 0.29
CA TYR A 41 2.87 4.66 1.46
C TYR A 41 3.33 3.94 2.72
N GLY A 42 2.86 2.70 2.95
CA GLY A 42 3.30 1.90 4.09
C GLY A 42 4.81 1.63 4.09
N THR A 43 5.38 1.33 2.93
CA THR A 43 6.83 1.06 2.80
C THR A 43 7.66 2.32 3.06
N LEU A 44 7.31 3.43 2.41
CA LEU A 44 8.03 4.70 2.56
C LEU A 44 7.95 5.21 4.00
N HIS A 45 6.75 5.22 4.57
CA HIS A 45 6.52 5.74 5.92
C HIS A 45 7.13 4.84 6.99
N GLY A 46 6.97 3.52 6.85
CA GLY A 46 7.59 2.54 7.73
C GLY A 46 9.11 2.62 7.73
N ALA A 47 9.73 2.76 6.56
CA ALA A 47 11.18 2.92 6.43
C ALA A 47 11.68 4.21 7.11
N ARG A 48 10.95 5.32 6.94
CA ARG A 48 11.27 6.60 7.58
C ARG A 48 11.26 6.49 9.11
N ILE A 49 10.17 5.97 9.69
CA ILE A 49 10.04 5.80 11.13
C ILE A 49 11.10 4.84 11.66
N GLY A 50 11.30 3.70 10.98
CA GLY A 50 12.29 2.70 11.38
C GLY A 50 13.71 3.27 11.41
N SER A 51 14.07 4.09 10.43
CA SER A 51 15.36 4.78 10.38
C SER A 51 15.56 5.75 11.56
N GLU A 52 14.53 6.54 11.87
CA GLU A 52 14.58 7.50 12.98
C GLU A 52 14.73 6.79 14.34
N ILE A 53 13.94 5.75 14.58
CA ILE A 53 14.05 4.92 15.79
C ILE A 53 15.44 4.28 15.89
N GLY A 54 15.93 3.71 14.79
CA GLY A 54 17.25 3.08 14.74
C GLY A 54 18.38 4.06 15.04
N CYS A 55 18.30 5.29 14.52
CA CYS A 55 19.26 6.36 14.81
C CYS A 55 19.28 6.71 16.30
N TYR A 56 18.13 6.95 16.91
CA TYR A 56 18.04 7.28 18.33
C TYR A 56 18.51 6.14 19.23
N GLN A 57 18.13 4.90 18.89
CA GLN A 57 18.58 3.72 19.62
C GLN A 57 20.10 3.56 19.53
N GLY A 58 20.68 3.71 18.33
CA GLY A 58 22.12 3.66 18.11
C GLY A 58 22.87 4.74 18.89
N PHE A 59 22.35 5.98 18.89
CA PHE A 59 22.90 7.07 19.67
C PHE A 59 22.88 6.77 21.17
N ALA A 60 21.73 6.40 21.72
CA ALA A 60 21.60 6.06 23.13
C ALA A 60 22.52 4.90 23.54
N LEU A 61 22.66 3.90 22.68
CA LEU A 61 23.58 2.78 22.87
C LEU A 61 25.04 3.23 22.92
N ALA A 62 25.47 4.04 21.95
CA ALA A 62 26.83 4.55 21.89
C ALA A 62 27.19 5.34 23.15
N TRP A 63 26.33 6.27 23.59
CA TRP A 63 26.55 7.04 24.81
C TRP A 63 26.58 6.19 26.06
N ARG A 64 25.68 5.20 26.15
CA ARG A 64 25.70 4.26 27.27
C ARG A 64 27.02 3.50 27.32
N CYS A 65 27.52 3.01 26.20
CA CYS A 65 28.82 2.31 26.15
C CYS A 65 29.98 3.23 26.51
N LEU A 66 29.99 4.47 26.02
CA LEU A 66 31.04 5.44 26.36
C LEU A 66 31.05 5.78 27.86
N LEU A 67 29.88 5.99 28.46
CA LEU A 67 29.76 6.31 29.89
C LEU A 67 30.15 5.12 30.78
N HIS A 68 29.78 3.90 30.41
CA HIS A 68 30.15 2.70 31.18
C HIS A 68 31.61 2.28 30.93
N GLY A 69 32.14 2.43 29.72
CA GLY A 69 33.55 2.16 29.41
C GLY A 69 34.50 3.12 30.13
N CYS A 70 34.11 4.40 30.26
CA CYS A 70 34.85 5.38 31.05
C CYS A 70 34.83 5.08 32.57
N ALA A 71 33.81 4.39 33.07
CA ALA A 71 33.74 3.97 34.47
C ALA A 71 34.68 2.79 34.80
N THR A 72 35.02 1.95 33.81
CA THR A 72 35.87 0.76 33.99
C THR A 72 37.38 1.01 33.79
N GLU A 73 37.78 2.17 33.28
CA GLU A 73 39.21 2.53 33.11
C GLU A 73 39.80 3.26 34.33
N LYS A 74 38.99 3.50 35.38
CA LYS A 74 39.36 4.33 36.54
C LYS A 74 39.49 3.54 37.85
N ASP A 75 39.86 2.27 37.76
CA ASP A 75 40.30 1.42 38.88
C ASP A 75 41.74 0.92 38.64
#